data_AF-A0AAJ6GD33-F1
#
_entry.id   AF-A0AAJ6GD33-F1
#
_cell.length_a   1.000
_cell.length_b   1.000
_cell.length_c   1.000
_cell.angle_alpha   90.00
_cell.angle_beta   90.00
_cell.angle_gamma   90.00
#
_symmetry.space_group_name_H-M   'P 1'
#
loop_
_entity.id
_entity.type
_entity.pdbx_description
1 polymer ?
#
loop_
_entity_poly.entity_id
_entity_poly.type
_entity_poly.pdbx_seq_one_letter_code
_entity_poly.pdbx_strand_id
1 'polypeptide(L)'
;MQANIARVTIDGREQDRDADLDHHQRFEVETDAGHHYVVTRDGSPSGSPSEWDVTRADGSPVGHVHGSGWAGAGDRAYRYKRTGAWFSGGQQHDLWNAVQSLLE
;
A
#
# COMPACT_ATOMS: atom_id res chain seq x y z
N MET A 1 13.16 -13.78 1.91
CA MET A 1 13.60 -12.46 1.41
C MET A 1 12.33 -11.66 1.16
N GLN A 2 12.35 -10.35 1.31
CA GLN A 2 11.20 -9.51 1.02
C GLN A 2 11.23 -9.16 -0.47
N ALA A 3 10.17 -9.49 -1.23
CA ALA A 3 10.13 -9.18 -2.66
C ALA A 3 10.02 -7.67 -2.91
N ASN A 4 10.62 -7.22 -4.01
CA ASN A 4 10.53 -5.83 -4.42
C ASN A 4 9.34 -5.63 -5.35
N ILE A 5 8.74 -4.45 -5.29
CA ILE A 5 7.73 -4.05 -6.29
C ILE A 5 8.44 -3.87 -7.63
N ALA A 6 8.02 -4.66 -8.62
CA ALA A 6 8.50 -4.56 -9.99
C ALA A 6 7.60 -3.64 -10.83
N ARG A 7 6.27 -3.71 -10.63
CA ARG A 7 5.30 -2.85 -11.33
C ARG A 7 4.14 -2.46 -10.43
N VAL A 8 3.65 -1.25 -10.65
CA VAL A 8 2.37 -0.77 -10.10
C VAL A 8 1.47 -0.39 -11.26
N THR A 9 0.21 -0.82 -11.24
CA THR A 9 -0.75 -0.57 -12.31
C THR A 9 -2.03 0.03 -11.75
N ILE A 10 -2.57 1.05 -12.42
CA ILE A 10 -3.88 1.66 -12.14
C ILE A 10 -4.70 1.62 -13.40
N ASP A 11 -5.90 1.04 -13.34
CA ASP A 11 -6.80 0.91 -14.49
C ASP A 11 -6.11 0.35 -15.76
N GLY A 12 -5.20 -0.62 -15.56
CA GLY A 12 -4.43 -1.26 -16.64
C GLY A 12 -3.24 -0.45 -17.17
N ARG A 13 -2.88 0.68 -16.54
CA ARG A 13 -1.71 1.49 -16.89
C ARG A 13 -0.63 1.43 -15.83
N GLU A 14 0.57 1.06 -16.25
CA GLU A 14 1.76 1.10 -15.39
C GLU A 14 2.02 2.54 -14.89
N GLN A 15 2.37 2.66 -13.62
CA GLN A 15 2.67 3.92 -12.95
C GLN A 15 4.15 4.01 -12.60
N ASP A 16 4.66 5.24 -12.62
CA ASP A 16 6.00 5.56 -12.14
C ASP A 16 6.07 5.50 -10.61
N ARG A 17 7.26 5.29 -10.06
CA ARG A 17 7.53 5.25 -8.61
C ARG A 17 7.17 6.56 -7.89
N ASP A 18 7.18 7.68 -8.61
CA ASP A 18 6.81 8.98 -8.07
C ASP A 18 5.31 9.31 -8.24
N ALA A 19 4.50 8.35 -8.73
CA ALA A 19 3.07 8.56 -8.92
C ALA A 19 2.34 8.72 -7.58
N ASP A 20 1.52 9.77 -7.49
CA ASP A 20 0.66 10.01 -6.34
C ASP A 20 -0.51 9.02 -6.32
N LEU A 21 -0.35 7.95 -5.53
CA LEU A 21 -1.36 6.90 -5.38
C LEU A 21 -2.52 7.31 -4.45
N ASP A 22 -2.39 8.38 -3.66
CA ASP A 22 -3.39 8.73 -2.65
C ASP A 22 -4.72 9.21 -3.23
N HIS A 23 -4.71 9.64 -4.49
CA HIS A 23 -5.90 10.04 -5.22
C HIS A 23 -6.66 8.86 -5.83
N HIS A 24 -6.07 7.67 -5.82
CA HIS A 24 -6.68 6.47 -6.37
C HIS A 24 -7.38 5.66 -5.29
N GLN A 25 -8.39 4.88 -5.67
CA GLN A 25 -9.09 3.97 -4.74
C GLN A 25 -8.55 2.55 -4.79
N ARG A 26 -7.85 2.20 -5.86
CA ARG A 26 -7.33 0.86 -6.09
C ARG A 26 -6.14 0.93 -7.02
N PHE A 27 -5.14 0.09 -6.76
CA PHE A 27 -4.04 -0.19 -7.66
C PHE A 27 -3.58 -1.64 -7.51
N GLU A 28 -2.88 -2.13 -8.52
CA GLU A 28 -2.37 -3.50 -8.60
C GLU A 28 -0.85 -3.47 -8.54
N VAL A 29 -0.26 -4.45 -7.88
CA VAL A 29 1.18 -4.54 -7.64
C VAL A 29 1.68 -5.90 -8.08
N GLU A 30 2.74 -5.92 -8.88
CA GLU A 30 3.48 -7.11 -9.27
C GLU A 30 4.89 -7.05 -8.65
N THR A 31 5.33 -8.14 -8.03
CA THR A 31 6.68 -8.24 -7.46
C THR A 31 7.69 -8.85 -8.42
N ASP A 32 8.98 -8.66 -8.15
CA ASP A 32 10.08 -9.32 -8.86
C ASP A 32 10.06 -10.85 -8.79
N ALA A 33 9.36 -11.42 -7.79
CA ALA A 33 9.09 -12.84 -7.65
C ALA A 33 7.87 -13.32 -8.48
N GLY A 34 7.17 -12.43 -9.18
CA GLY A 34 5.97 -12.74 -9.97
C GLY A 34 4.69 -12.88 -9.17
N HIS A 35 4.64 -12.36 -7.93
CA HIS A 35 3.42 -12.35 -7.13
C HIS A 35 2.58 -11.11 -7.44
N HIS A 36 1.26 -11.29 -7.53
CA HIS A 36 0.30 -10.24 -7.86
C HIS A 36 -0.59 -9.92 -6.66
N TYR A 37 -0.75 -8.63 -6.39
CA TYR A 37 -1.52 -8.10 -5.27
C TYR A 37 -2.44 -6.98 -5.72
N VAL A 38 -3.56 -6.84 -5.02
CA VAL A 38 -4.51 -5.75 -5.19
C VAL A 38 -4.52 -4.94 -3.90
N VAL A 39 -4.26 -3.65 -4.02
CA VAL A 39 -4.31 -2.69 -2.93
C VAL A 39 -5.55 -1.82 -3.11
N THR A 40 -6.43 -1.82 -2.13
CA THR A 40 -7.71 -1.10 -2.18
C THR A 40 -7.84 -0.19 -0.98
N ARG A 41 -8.28 1.05 -1.19
CA ARG A 41 -8.54 2.00 -0.13
C ARG A 41 -9.86 1.65 0.56
N ASP A 42 -9.85 1.58 1.88
CA ASP A 42 -11.06 1.49 2.68
C ASP A 42 -11.60 2.92 2.96
N GLY A 43 -12.83 3.18 2.53
CA GLY A 43 -13.53 4.45 2.75
C GLY A 43 -13.41 5.53 1.66
N SER A 44 -14.16 6.62 1.85
CA SER A 44 -14.26 7.72 0.88
C SER A 44 -12.96 8.54 0.78
N PRO A 45 -12.60 9.06 -0.41
CA PRO A 45 -11.35 9.78 -0.67
C PRO A 45 -11.18 11.13 0.08
N SER A 46 -12.13 11.52 0.93
CA SER A 46 -12.18 12.84 1.57
C SER A 46 -11.61 12.84 2.99
N GLY A 47 -10.37 13.33 3.12
CA GLY A 47 -9.93 14.13 4.28
C GLY A 47 -9.57 13.42 5.60
N SER A 48 -9.44 12.10 5.63
CA SER A 48 -9.08 11.32 6.82
C SER A 48 -7.98 10.30 6.49
N PRO A 49 -7.22 9.81 7.48
CA PRO A 49 -6.13 8.86 7.25
C PRO A 49 -6.55 7.77 6.27
N SER A 50 -5.82 7.62 5.16
CA SER A 50 -6.14 6.62 4.14
C SER A 50 -5.86 5.23 4.70
N GLU A 51 -6.90 4.43 4.87
CA GLU A 51 -6.80 3.02 5.20
C GLU A 51 -6.72 2.23 3.89
N TRP A 52 -5.84 1.24 3.80
CA TRP A 52 -5.65 0.43 2.62
C TRP A 52 -5.52 -1.05 2.96
N ASP A 53 -6.28 -1.89 2.28
CA ASP A 53 -6.18 -3.33 2.35
C ASP A 53 -5.32 -3.87 1.21
N VAL A 54 -4.42 -4.80 1.55
CA VAL A 54 -3.57 -5.52 0.61
C VAL A 54 -4.03 -6.96 0.54
N THR A 55 -4.45 -7.39 -0.64
CA THR A 55 -4.91 -8.76 -0.91
C THR A 55 -4.05 -9.38 -2.02
N ARG A 56 -3.85 -10.70 -1.98
CA ARG A 56 -3.28 -11.44 -3.12
C ARG A 56 -4.32 -11.51 -4.25
N ALA A 57 -3.87 -11.78 -5.47
CA ALA A 57 -4.75 -11.98 -6.62
C ALA A 57 -5.82 -13.09 -6.42
N ASP A 58 -5.58 -14.05 -5.54
CA ASP A 58 -6.55 -15.09 -5.16
C ASP A 58 -7.62 -14.63 -4.14
N GLY A 59 -7.55 -13.36 -3.71
CA GLY A 59 -8.43 -12.77 -2.71
C GLY A 59 -7.98 -12.93 -1.26
N SER A 60 -6.85 -13.62 -1.00
CA SER A 60 -6.34 -13.82 0.36
C SER A 60 -5.83 -12.50 0.97
N PRO A 61 -6.24 -12.13 2.19
CA PRO A 61 -5.75 -10.91 2.84
C PRO A 61 -4.29 -11.07 3.28
N VAL A 62 -3.44 -10.12 2.89
CA VAL A 62 -2.01 -10.08 3.24
C VAL A 62 -1.76 -9.16 4.42
N GLY A 63 -2.42 -8.01 4.43
CA GLY A 63 -2.26 -7.01 5.47
C GLY A 63 -3.00 -5.71 5.19
N HIS A 64 -2.72 -4.73 6.03
CA HIS A 64 -3.37 -3.43 6.03
C HIS A 64 -2.33 -2.32 6.18
N VAL A 65 -2.53 -1.21 5.49
CA VAL A 65 -1.70 0.00 5.56
C VAL A 65 -2.57 1.16 6.02
N HIS A 66 -2.19 1.76 7.14
CA HIS A 66 -2.83 2.91 7.76
C HIS A 66 -1.99 4.16 7.51
N GLY A 67 -2.49 5.10 6.72
CA GLY A 67 -1.86 6.40 6.53
C GLY A 67 -2.11 7.30 7.72
N SER A 68 -1.14 7.49 8.62
CA SER A 68 -1.26 8.46 9.71
C SER A 68 -0.94 9.88 9.23
N GLY A 69 -1.92 10.78 9.34
CA GLY A 69 -1.77 12.20 8.98
C GLY A 69 -1.02 13.04 10.02
N TRP A 70 0.09 12.56 10.61
CA TRP A 70 0.85 13.41 11.55
C TRP A 70 1.35 14.66 10.81
N ALA A 71 0.71 15.78 11.13
CA ALA A 71 0.91 17.08 10.53
C ALA A 71 2.26 17.69 10.95
N GLY A 72 3.28 17.49 10.12
CA GLY A 72 4.53 18.22 10.17
C GLY A 72 5.11 18.32 8.77
N ALA A 73 4.80 19.41 8.07
CA ALA A 73 5.35 19.79 6.76
C ALA A 73 5.23 18.72 5.65
N GLY A 74 4.01 18.52 5.14
CA GLY A 74 3.79 17.99 3.79
C GLY A 74 3.92 16.47 3.57
N ASP A 75 4.58 15.74 4.47
CA ASP A 75 4.78 14.29 4.32
C ASP A 75 3.69 13.46 5.02
N ARG A 76 3.16 12.46 4.32
CA ARG A 76 2.30 11.41 4.90
C ARG A 76 3.17 10.26 5.39
N ALA A 77 2.87 9.73 6.57
CA ALA A 77 3.53 8.55 7.09
C ALA A 77 2.54 7.38 7.13
N TYR A 78 2.94 6.25 6.56
CA TYR A 78 2.17 5.02 6.49
C TYR A 78 2.71 3.99 7.47
N ARG A 79 1.79 3.38 8.22
CA ARG A 79 2.04 2.23 9.09
C ARG A 79 1.46 1.01 8.43
N TYR A 80 2.10 -0.14 8.56
CA TYR A 80 1.62 -1.39 7.95
C TYR A 80 1.51 -2.49 9.00
N LYS A 81 0.60 -3.44 8.76
CA LYS A 81 0.31 -4.58 9.61
C LYS A 81 0.03 -5.80 8.73
N ARG A 82 0.70 -6.92 8.99
CA ARG A 82 0.35 -8.21 8.37
C ARG A 82 -0.98 -8.74 8.91
N THR A 83 -1.69 -9.54 8.13
CA THR A 83 -2.95 -10.17 8.53
C THR A 83 -2.80 -10.86 9.89
N GLY A 84 -3.71 -10.55 10.83
CA GLY A 84 -3.70 -11.10 12.19
C GLY A 84 -2.78 -10.42 13.21
N ALA A 85 -2.02 -9.37 12.84
CA ALA A 85 -0.79 -9.05 13.58
C ALA A 85 -0.67 -7.79 14.47
N TRP A 86 -1.63 -6.92 14.79
CA TRP A 86 -1.34 -5.55 15.34
C TRP A 86 -0.34 -4.71 14.52
N PHE A 87 -0.42 -3.37 14.60
CA PHE A 87 0.58 -2.52 13.94
C PHE A 87 1.90 -2.63 14.70
N SER A 88 2.85 -3.40 14.17
CA SER A 88 4.22 -3.42 14.65
C SER A 88 4.90 -2.08 14.33
N GLY A 89 5.67 -1.54 15.26
CA GLY A 89 6.24 -0.19 15.16
C GLY A 89 7.13 0.01 13.93
N GLY A 90 6.79 1.01 13.11
CA GLY A 90 7.49 1.42 11.90
C GLY A 90 6.61 2.35 11.09
N GLN A 91 7.16 3.45 10.59
CA GLN A 91 6.50 4.37 9.69
C GLN A 91 7.31 4.41 8.40
N GLN A 92 6.63 4.41 7.26
CA GLN A 92 7.21 4.66 5.95
C GLN A 92 6.64 5.98 5.43
N HIS A 93 7.47 6.83 4.83
CA HIS A 93 7.00 8.10 4.26
C HIS A 93 6.25 7.90 2.92
N ASP A 94 6.30 6.69 2.39
CA ASP A 94 5.77 6.36 1.08
C ASP A 94 4.89 5.11 1.16
N LEU A 95 3.73 5.18 0.48
CA LEU A 95 2.75 4.10 0.42
C LEU A 95 3.34 2.85 -0.24
N TRP A 96 4.20 3.00 -1.26
CA TRP A 96 4.80 1.85 -1.93
C TRP A 96 5.67 1.05 -0.99
N ASN A 97 6.51 1.71 -0.20
CA ASN A 97 7.37 1.06 0.78
C ASN A 97 6.57 0.38 1.90
N ALA A 98 5.45 0.98 2.33
CA ALA A 98 4.55 0.38 3.29
C ALA A 98 3.89 -0.90 2.72
N VAL A 99 3.42 -0.86 1.47
CA VAL A 99 2.88 -2.03 0.77
C VAL A 99 3.96 -3.09 0.56
N GLN A 100 5.14 -2.72 0.06
CA GLN A 100 6.27 -3.64 -0.16
C GLN A 100 6.67 -4.38 1.13
N SER A 101 6.50 -3.75 2.29
CA SER A 101 6.76 -4.37 3.60
C SER A 101 5.84 -5.55 3.94
N LEU A 102 4.70 -5.65 3.26
CA LEU A 102 3.72 -6.73 3.39
C LEU A 102 3.94 -7.86 2.38
N LEU A 103 4.63 -7.59 1.26
CA LEU A 103 4.78 -8.53 0.16
C LEU A 103 5.79 -9.65 0.51
N GLU A 104 5.70 -10.74 -0.25
CA GLU A 104 6.55 -11.93 -0.13
C GLU A 104 7.38 -12.15 -1.39
#